data_AF-A0A537FHB9-F1
#
_entry.id   AF-A0A537FHB9-F1
#
_cell.length_a   1.000
_cell.length_b   1.000
_cell.length_c   1.000
_cell.angle_alpha   90.00
_cell.angle_beta   90.00
_cell.angle_gamma   90.00
#
_symmetry.space_group_name_H-M   'P 1'
#
loop_
_entity.id
_entity.type
_entity.pdbx_description
1 polymer ?
#
loop_
_entity_poly.entity_id
_entity_poly.type
_entity_poly.pdbx_seq_one_letter_code
_entity_poly.pdbx_strand_id
1 'polypeptide(L)'
;MKSVGFLVNPIAGMGGAVGLKGTDGRKTLRDAVRKGAKPVSLERGLRFLEEVQRRSQGIEFLTAPGNMGASIADQLKLEHESVGRIGKTTTSDDS
;
A
#
# COMPACT_ATOMS: atom_id res chain seq x y z
N MET A 1 -21.44 11.32 -7.92
CA MET A 1 -20.26 10.43 -7.88
C MET A 1 -20.01 10.04 -6.44
N LYS A 2 -19.44 8.85 -6.20
CA LYS A 2 -18.99 8.42 -4.87
C LYS A 2 -17.47 8.43 -4.87
N SER A 3 -16.86 9.09 -3.89
CA SER A 3 -15.41 9.11 -3.73
C SER A 3 -14.98 8.08 -2.68
N VAL A 4 -13.91 7.35 -2.97
CA VAL A 4 -13.38 6.27 -2.12
C VAL A 4 -11.91 6.50 -1.84
N GLY A 5 -11.54 6.52 -0.56
CA GLY A 5 -10.14 6.54 -0.15
C GLY A 5 -9.48 5.17 -0.30
N PHE A 6 -8.30 5.12 -0.93
CA PHE A 6 -7.49 3.92 -1.07
C PHE A 6 -6.07 4.16 -0.53
N LEU A 7 -5.67 3.34 0.43
CA LEU A 7 -4.39 3.41 1.12
C LEU A 7 -3.77 2.02 1.24
N VAL A 8 -2.48 1.95 0.98
CA VAL A 8 -1.66 0.75 1.08
C VAL A 8 -0.50 1.01 2.03
N ASN A 9 -0.28 0.11 2.98
CA ASN A 9 0.98 0.10 3.72
C ASN A 9 2.07 -0.55 2.85
N PRO A 10 3.11 0.19 2.42
CA PRO A 10 4.07 -0.29 1.42
C PRO A 10 4.98 -1.42 1.93
N ILE A 11 5.00 -1.71 3.24
CA ILE A 11 5.78 -2.80 3.84
C ILE A 11 4.91 -3.94 4.38
N ALA A 12 3.59 -3.87 4.21
CA ALA A 12 2.71 -4.89 4.76
C ALA A 12 2.91 -6.27 4.11
N GLY A 13 2.72 -7.31 4.92
CA GLY A 13 2.87 -8.71 4.51
C GLY A 13 4.30 -9.27 4.60
N MET A 14 5.30 -8.45 4.93
CA MET A 14 6.69 -8.89 5.00
C MET A 14 6.98 -9.85 6.17
N GLY A 15 6.40 -9.63 7.35
CA GLY A 15 6.68 -10.47 8.53
C GLY A 15 6.17 -11.90 8.39
N GLY A 16 4.91 -12.05 7.98
CA GLY A 16 4.30 -13.36 7.78
C GLY A 16 5.01 -14.19 6.69
N ALA A 17 5.48 -13.55 5.62
CA ALA A 17 6.19 -14.22 4.53
C ALA A 17 7.46 -14.97 4.96
N VAL A 18 8.05 -14.60 6.11
CA VAL A 18 9.27 -15.20 6.65
C VAL A 18 9.11 -15.80 8.05
N GLY A 19 7.86 -16.09 8.44
CA GLY A 19 7.54 -16.72 9.73
C GLY A 19 7.74 -15.83 10.96
N LEU A 20 7.69 -14.51 10.80
CA LEU A 20 7.73 -13.55 11.91
C LEU A 20 6.30 -13.13 12.29
N LYS A 21 6.09 -12.79 13.56
CA LYS A 21 4.78 -12.32 14.07
C LYS A 21 4.33 -10.97 13.48
N GLY A 22 5.18 -10.28 12.71
CA GLY A 22 4.92 -8.97 12.11
C GLY A 22 6.20 -8.23 11.76
N THR A 23 6.09 -7.00 11.24
CA THR A 23 7.21 -6.08 10.96
C THR A 23 7.04 -4.72 11.62
N ASP A 24 6.28 -4.67 12.72
CA ASP A 24 5.87 -3.42 13.36
C ASP A 24 7.03 -2.70 14.08
N GLY A 25 8.15 -3.38 14.30
CA GLY A 25 9.36 -2.81 14.88
C GLY A 25 10.50 -2.75 13.86
N ARG A 26 11.38 -1.74 13.98
CA ARG A 26 12.57 -1.61 13.11
C ARG A 26 13.43 -2.89 13.10
N LYS A 27 13.53 -3.60 14.23
CA LYS A 27 14.28 -4.86 14.33
C LYS A 27 13.62 -5.99 13.53
N THR A 28 12.32 -6.18 13.68
CA THR A 28 11.59 -7.25 12.98
C THR A 28 11.51 -6.98 11.48
N LEU A 29 11.35 -5.72 11.06
CA LEU A 29 11.46 -5.34 9.65
C LEU A 29 12.85 -5.67 9.06
N ARG A 30 13.93 -5.32 9.77
CA ARG A 30 15.29 -5.67 9.32
C ARG A 30 15.50 -7.17 9.21
N ASP A 31 15.02 -7.94 10.18
CA ASP A 31 15.14 -9.40 10.16
C ASP A 31 14.30 -10.00 9.02
N ALA A 32 13.12 -9.43 8.73
CA ALA A 32 12.32 -9.83 7.57
C ALA A 32 13.06 -9.59 6.25
N VAL A 33 13.63 -8.40 6.08
CA VAL A 33 14.43 -8.06 4.89
C VAL A 33 15.63 -8.99 4.73
N ARG A 34 16.38 -9.29 5.81
CA ARG A 34 17.50 -10.24 5.76
C ARG A 34 17.08 -11.65 5.35
N LYS A 35 15.87 -12.06 5.72
CA LYS A 35 15.27 -13.34 5.32
C LYS A 35 14.68 -13.32 3.89
N GLY A 36 14.86 -12.23 3.14
CA GLY A 36 14.38 -12.09 1.77
C GLY A 36 12.90 -11.72 1.65
N ALA A 37 12.27 -11.24 2.73
CA ALA A 37 10.89 -10.78 2.67
C ALA A 37 10.74 -9.65 1.65
N LYS A 38 9.68 -9.73 0.85
CA LYS A 38 9.23 -8.66 -0.05
C LYS A 38 7.82 -8.23 0.36
N PRO A 39 7.45 -6.96 0.15
CA PRO A 39 6.08 -6.52 0.38
C PRO A 39 5.10 -7.31 -0.49
N VAL A 40 3.99 -7.75 0.12
CA VAL A 40 2.90 -8.44 -0.59
C VAL A 40 1.74 -7.47 -0.88
N SER A 41 1.78 -6.29 -0.25
CA SER A 41 0.70 -5.31 -0.27
C SER A 41 0.45 -4.71 -1.67
N LEU A 42 1.49 -4.50 -2.47
CA LEU A 42 1.35 -3.99 -3.84
C LEU A 42 0.52 -4.94 -4.72
N GLU A 43 0.86 -6.23 -4.73
CA GLU A 43 0.15 -7.24 -5.52
C GLU A 43 -1.30 -7.40 -5.05
N ARG A 44 -1.53 -7.36 -3.74
CA ARG A 44 -2.90 -7.39 -3.18
C ARG A 44 -3.71 -6.16 -3.56
N GLY A 45 -3.09 -4.97 -3.53
CA GLY A 45 -3.73 -3.73 -3.93
C GLY A 45 -4.11 -3.71 -5.41
N LEU A 46 -3.23 -4.21 -6.28
CA LEU A 46 -3.53 -4.38 -7.72
C LEU A 46 -4.74 -5.28 -7.92
N ARG A 47 -4.73 -6.49 -7.35
CA ARG A 47 -5.86 -7.44 -7.47
C ARG A 47 -7.18 -6.86 -6.94
N PHE A 48 -7.13 -6.10 -5.85
CA PHE A 48 -8.32 -5.47 -5.28
C PHE A 48 -8.89 -4.42 -6.23
N LEU A 49 -8.08 -3.47 -6.68
CA LEU A 49 -8.56 -2.38 -7.55
C LEU A 49 -8.96 -2.87 -8.93
N GLU A 50 -8.30 -3.90 -9.47
CA GLU A 50 -8.72 -4.58 -10.70
C GLU A 50 -10.12 -5.18 -10.55
N GLU A 51 -10.43 -5.83 -9.41
CA GLU A 51 -11.77 -6.34 -9.14
C GLU A 51 -12.81 -5.22 -9.05
N VAL A 52 -12.47 -4.12 -8.38
CA VAL A 52 -13.36 -2.98 -8.24
C VAL A 52 -13.65 -2.36 -9.61
N GLN A 53 -12.64 -2.19 -10.45
CA GLN A 53 -12.79 -1.68 -11.82
C GLN A 53 -13.73 -2.56 -12.66
N ARG A 54 -13.66 -3.89 -12.51
CA ARG A 54 -14.55 -4.83 -13.21
C ARG A 54 -16.01 -4.76 -12.73
N ARG A 55 -16.24 -4.46 -11.46
CA ARG A 55 -17.59 -4.53 -10.83
C ARG A 55 -18.29 -3.19 -10.66
N SER A 56 -17.56 -2.09 -10.75
CA SER A 56 -18.10 -0.76 -10.43
C SER A 56 -17.56 0.27 -11.39
N GLN A 57 -18.45 1.19 -11.79
CA GLN A 57 -18.14 2.31 -12.67
C GLN A 57 -18.50 3.61 -11.95
N GLY A 58 -17.79 4.70 -12.25
CA GLY A 58 -18.07 6.02 -11.67
C GLY A 58 -17.66 6.19 -10.20
N ILE A 59 -16.67 5.42 -9.74
CA ILE A 59 -15.97 5.67 -8.47
C ILE A 59 -14.80 6.61 -8.76
N GLU A 60 -14.70 7.66 -7.96
CA GLU A 60 -13.52 8.53 -7.92
C GLU A 60 -12.62 8.06 -6.78
N PHE A 61 -11.35 7.77 -7.06
CA PHE A 61 -10.42 7.33 -6.03
C PHE A 61 -9.59 8.48 -5.48
N LEU A 62 -9.47 8.55 -4.16
CA LEU A 62 -8.50 9.39 -3.46
C LEU A 62 -7.40 8.48 -2.93
N THR A 63 -6.13 8.74 -3.29
CA THR A 63 -5.01 7.86 -2.92
C THR A 63 -3.88 8.61 -2.25
N ALA A 64 -3.14 7.94 -1.36
CA ALA A 64 -1.88 8.49 -0.88
C ALA A 64 -0.78 8.35 -1.95
N PRO A 65 0.21 9.27 -2.02
CA PRO A 65 1.19 9.27 -3.11
C PRO A 65 2.12 8.05 -3.12
N GLY A 66 2.63 7.72 -4.30
CA GLY A 66 3.62 6.66 -4.52
C GLY A 66 3.11 5.26 -4.16
N ASN A 67 3.97 4.46 -3.53
CA ASN A 67 3.69 3.07 -3.16
C ASN A 67 2.59 2.90 -2.11
N MET A 68 2.06 4.00 -1.56
CA MET A 68 0.94 4.00 -0.63
C MET A 68 -0.43 3.97 -1.33
N GLY A 69 -0.49 3.99 -2.66
CA GLY A 69 -1.75 3.81 -3.38
C GLY A 69 -1.70 4.31 -4.81
N ALA A 70 -1.20 5.53 -5.02
CA ALA A 70 -1.19 6.19 -6.33
C ALA A 70 -0.50 5.33 -7.41
N SER A 71 0.65 4.72 -7.12
CA SER A 71 1.35 3.88 -8.10
C SER A 71 0.58 2.63 -8.52
N ILE A 72 -0.37 2.16 -7.70
CA ILE A 72 -1.27 1.05 -8.06
C ILE A 72 -2.41 1.57 -8.96
N ALA A 73 -2.99 2.72 -8.60
CA ALA A 73 -4.03 3.36 -9.41
C ALA A 73 -3.50 3.77 -10.80
N ASP A 74 -2.28 4.30 -10.89
CA ASP A 74 -1.56 4.60 -12.13
C ASP A 74 -1.40 3.35 -13.01
N GLN A 75 -0.94 2.24 -12.42
CA GLN A 75 -0.74 0.97 -13.14
C GLN A 75 -2.03 0.44 -13.76
N LEU A 76 -3.16 0.64 -13.08
CA LEU A 76 -4.48 0.22 -13.55
C LEU A 76 -5.20 1.29 -14.38
N LYS A 77 -4.56 2.44 -14.62
CA LYS A 77 -5.10 3.59 -15.34
C LYS A 77 -6.46 4.03 -14.78
N LEU A 78 -6.57 4.07 -13.45
CA LEU A 78 -7.78 4.53 -12.76
C LEU A 78 -7.79 6.05 -12.63
N GLU A 79 -8.96 6.63 -12.82
CA GLU A 79 -9.22 8.03 -12.45
C GLU A 79 -9.09 8.18 -10.94
N HIS A 80 -8.10 8.98 -10.51
CA HIS A 80 -7.83 9.19 -9.10
C HIS A 80 -7.14 10.54 -8.84
N GLU A 81 -7.28 11.02 -7.62
CA GLU A 81 -6.53 12.14 -7.08
C GLU A 81 -5.51 11.64 -6.06
N SER A 82 -4.28 12.14 -6.12
CA SER A 82 -3.28 11.88 -5.09
C SER A 82 -3.33 12.97 -4.01
N VAL A 83 -3.60 12.56 -2.77
CA VAL A 83 -3.78 13.46 -1.62
C VAL A 83 -2.62 13.31 -0.65
N GLY A 84 -1.96 14.43 -0.35
CA GLY A 84 -0.87 14.51 0.62
C GLY A 84 0.51 14.62 -0.02
N ARG A 85 1.56 14.57 0.81
CA ARG A 85 2.96 14.68 0.38
C ARG A 85 3.80 13.60 1.05
N ILE A 86 4.77 13.08 0.33
CA ILE A 86 5.74 12.12 0.88
C ILE A 86 6.81 12.92 1.64
N GLY A 87 6.87 12.73 2.95
CA GLY A 87 7.93 13.26 3.81
C GLY A 87 9.15 12.32 3.88
N LYS A 88 10.07 12.61 4.81
CA LYS A 88 11.13 11.66 5.18
C LYS A 88 10.52 10.42 5.86
N THR A 89 11.26 9.32 5.90
CA THR A 89 10.85 8.10 6.62
C THR A 89 10.39 8.44 8.02
N THR A 90 9.11 8.19 8.30
CA THR A 90 8.53 8.35 9.63
C THR A 90 8.52 7.03 10.38
N THR A 91 8.49 7.11 11.70
CA THR A 91 8.37 5.99 12.61
C THR A 91 7.22 6.22 13.59
N SER A 92 6.79 5.17 14.29
CA SER A 92 5.71 5.26 15.28
C SER A 92 5.95 6.33 16.35
N ASP A 93 7.22 6.69 16.57
CA ASP A 93 7.65 7.69 17.56
C ASP A 93 7.47 9.14 17.08
N ASP A 94 7.09 9.38 15.82
CA ASP A 94 6.88 10.73 15.26
C ASP A 94 5.47 11.28 15.52
N SER A 95 4.74 10.71 16.49
CA SER A 95 3.36 11.04 16.86
C SER A 95 3.29 12.20 17.85
#